data_AF-A0A836HUU8-F1
#
_entry.id   AF-A0A836HUU8-F1
#
_cell.length_a   1.000
_cell.length_b   1.000
_cell.length_c   1.000
_cell.angle_alpha   90.00
_cell.angle_beta   90.00
_cell.angle_gamma   90.00
#
_symmetry.space_group_name_H-M   'P 1'
#
loop_
_entity.id
_entity.type
_entity.pdbx_description
1 polymer ?
#
loop_
_entity_poly.entity_id
_entity_poly.type
_entity_poly.pdbx_seq_one_letter_code
_entity_poly.pdbx_strand_id
1 'polypeptide(L)'
;MATPCRPCPKARATHKSHHKPKRSWNVYVSRSLKAINSHMSMSGRTMKIVNSYVNDIFERIAMEAASIVRCNKKRTLGAREVQTAVRLVLPAELAKHAMAEGTKAVSNTCR
;
A
#
# COMPACT_ATOMS: atom_id res chain seq x y z
N MET A 1 37.94 -30.17 50.70
CA MET A 1 37.64 -30.75 49.37
C MET A 1 36.90 -29.69 48.57
N ALA A 2 37.54 -29.09 47.57
CA ALA A 2 36.93 -28.07 46.70
C ALA A 2 36.34 -28.75 45.46
N THR A 3 35.04 -28.59 45.23
CA THR A 3 34.36 -28.98 43.99
C THR A 3 34.21 -27.76 43.07
N PRO A 4 34.38 -27.90 41.73
CA PRO A 4 34.62 -26.77 40.85
C PRO A 4 33.32 -26.15 40.28
N CYS A 5 33.40 -24.85 39.98
CA CYS A 5 32.35 -24.06 39.31
C CYS A 5 31.94 -24.66 37.96
N ARG A 6 30.61 -24.73 37.70
CA ARG A 6 30.08 -24.96 36.34
C ARG A 6 30.15 -23.66 35.54
N PRO A 7 30.60 -23.69 34.27
CA PRO A 7 30.62 -22.51 33.42
C PRO A 7 29.21 -22.14 32.92
N CYS A 8 28.93 -20.83 32.86
CA CYS A 8 27.70 -20.26 32.34
C CYS A 8 27.45 -20.66 30.87
N PRO A 9 26.21 -20.95 30.47
CA PRO A 9 25.89 -21.15 29.06
C PRO A 9 26.04 -19.82 28.31
N LYS A 10 26.96 -19.77 27.35
CA LYS A 10 27.12 -18.64 26.42
C LYS A 10 25.83 -18.50 25.62
N ALA A 11 25.13 -17.38 25.80
CA ALA A 11 23.95 -17.03 25.01
C ALA A 11 24.33 -17.05 23.52
N ARG A 12 23.68 -17.94 22.76
CA ARG A 12 23.82 -18.03 21.31
C ARG A 12 23.26 -16.73 20.73
N ALA A 13 24.13 -15.85 20.26
CA ALA A 13 23.74 -14.60 19.62
C ALA A 13 22.82 -14.93 18.43
N THR A 14 21.53 -14.68 18.59
CA THR A 14 20.59 -14.72 17.48
C THR A 14 20.96 -13.56 16.56
N HIS A 15 21.48 -13.87 15.38
CA HIS A 15 21.62 -12.89 14.32
C HIS A 15 20.23 -12.28 14.09
N LYS A 16 20.02 -11.06 14.61
CA LYS A 16 18.83 -10.27 14.34
C LYS A 16 18.92 -9.86 12.88
N SER A 17 18.49 -10.76 12.00
CA SER A 17 18.27 -10.47 10.59
C SER A 17 17.36 -9.27 10.53
N HIS A 18 17.89 -8.16 10.00
CA HIS A 18 17.17 -6.92 9.80
C HIS A 18 16.05 -7.17 8.80
N HIS A 19 14.89 -7.61 9.29
CA HIS A 19 13.74 -7.87 8.45
C HIS A 19 13.30 -6.53 7.87
N LYS A 20 13.55 -6.32 6.57
CA LYS A 20 13.03 -5.15 5.86
C LYS A 20 11.51 -5.16 6.06
N PRO A 21 10.92 -4.09 6.60
CA PRO A 21 9.48 -4.05 6.79
C PRO A 21 8.83 -4.22 5.42
N LYS A 22 8.05 -5.29 5.25
CA LYS A 22 7.21 -5.44 4.06
C LYS A 22 6.25 -4.25 4.05
N ARG A 23 6.40 -3.34 3.08
CA ARG A 23 5.45 -2.25 2.88
C ARG A 23 4.09 -2.90 2.59
N SER A 24 3.15 -2.74 3.52
CA SER A 24 1.82 -3.34 3.45
C SER A 24 0.77 -2.27 3.66
N TRP A 25 -0.35 -2.40 2.95
CA TRP A 25 -1.48 -1.46 3.03
C TRP A 25 -2.39 -1.71 4.24
N ASN A 26 -2.06 -2.69 5.10
CA ASN A 26 -2.93 -3.18 6.17
C ASN A 26 -3.47 -2.09 7.10
N VAL A 27 -2.62 -1.12 7.47
CA VAL A 27 -3.03 0.00 8.34
C VAL A 27 -4.09 0.86 7.64
N TYR A 28 -3.89 1.18 6.37
CA TYR A 28 -4.82 2.00 5.57
C TYR A 28 -6.13 1.26 5.33
N VAL A 29 -6.07 -0.03 4.96
CA VAL A 29 -7.26 -0.87 4.76
C VAL A 29 -8.09 -0.94 6.04
N SER A 30 -7.45 -1.15 7.20
CA SER A 30 -8.15 -1.18 8.48
C SER A 30 -8.75 0.17 8.88
N ARG A 31 -8.09 1.29 8.53
CA ARG A 31 -8.59 2.64 8.77
C ARG A 31 -9.79 2.96 7.88
N SER A 32 -9.73 2.61 6.59
CA SER A 32 -10.83 2.77 5.65
C SER A 32 -12.06 1.95 6.07
N LEU A 33 -11.85 0.73 6.57
CA LEU A 33 -12.94 -0.11 7.06
C LEU A 33 -13.66 0.53 8.25
N LYS A 34 -12.90 1.00 9.24
CA LYS A 34 -13.44 1.65 10.44
C LYS A 34 -14.18 2.94 10.14
N ALA A 35 -13.84 3.63 9.05
CA ALA A 35 -14.57 4.82 8.61
C ALA A 35 -15.98 4.50 8.10
N ILE A 36 -16.22 3.27 7.62
CA ILE A 36 -17.52 2.80 7.13
C ILE A 36 -18.32 2.12 8.25
N ASN A 37 -17.67 1.21 8.99
CA ASN A 37 -18.27 0.50 10.11
C ASN A 37 -17.25 0.29 11.23
N SER A 38 -17.46 0.98 12.35
CA SER A 38 -16.57 0.96 13.52
C SER A 38 -16.56 -0.38 14.27
N HIS A 39 -17.60 -1.20 14.15
CA HIS A 39 -17.74 -2.48 14.85
C HIS A 39 -17.22 -3.67 14.04
N MET A 40 -16.90 -3.48 12.76
CA MET A 40 -16.44 -4.55 11.89
C MET A 40 -14.91 -4.67 11.88
N SER A 41 -14.41 -5.90 11.88
CA SER A 41 -12.98 -6.20 11.74
C SER A 41 -12.75 -7.27 10.68
N MET A 42 -11.61 -7.19 9.99
CA MET A 42 -11.24 -8.12 8.93
C MET A 42 -10.31 -9.21 9.45
N SER A 43 -10.53 -10.45 8.99
CA SER A 43 -9.62 -11.55 9.27
C SER A 43 -8.24 -11.33 8.65
N GLY A 44 -7.20 -11.96 9.23
CA GLY A 44 -5.84 -11.88 8.69
C GLY A 44 -5.69 -12.49 7.28
N ARG A 45 -6.57 -13.42 6.89
CA ARG A 45 -6.61 -13.97 5.53
C ARG A 45 -7.20 -12.95 4.55
N THR A 46 -8.33 -12.33 4.90
CA THR A 46 -8.97 -11.27 4.11
C THR A 46 -8.03 -10.09 3.91
N MET A 47 -7.28 -9.71 4.95
CA MET A 47 -6.30 -8.62 4.86
C MET A 47 -5.22 -8.87 3.80
N LYS A 48 -4.74 -10.11 3.67
CA LYS A 48 -3.75 -10.47 2.63
C LYS A 48 -4.35 -10.36 1.21
N ILE A 49 -5.60 -10.77 1.03
CA ILE A 49 -6.32 -10.67 -0.24
C ILE A 49 -6.48 -9.20 -0.63
N VAL A 50 -6.97 -8.36 0.28
CA VAL A 50 -7.19 -6.93 0.03
C VAL A 50 -5.86 -6.20 -0.21
N ASN A 51 -4.80 -6.52 0.54
CA ASN A 51 -3.48 -5.95 0.28
C ASN A 51 -2.97 -6.28 -1.13
N SER A 52 -3.19 -7.51 -1.60
CA SER A 52 -2.80 -7.92 -2.96
C SER A 52 -3.65 -7.23 -4.02
N TYR A 53 -4.97 -7.08 -3.77
CA TYR A 53 -5.88 -6.35 -4.63
C TYR A 53 -5.47 -4.88 -4.82
N VAL A 54 -5.09 -4.20 -3.73
CA VAL A 54 -4.61 -2.81 -3.80
C VAL A 54 -3.34 -2.70 -4.64
N ASN A 55 -2.41 -3.64 -4.49
CA ASN A 55 -1.19 -3.65 -5.29
C ASN A 55 -1.47 -3.89 -6.78
N ASP A 56 -2.36 -4.83 -7.12
CA ASP A 56 -2.74 -5.13 -8.51
C ASP A 56 -3.36 -3.90 -9.21
N ILE A 57 -4.33 -3.24 -8.57
CA ILE A 57 -4.94 -2.02 -9.10
C ILE A 57 -3.91 -0.88 -9.22
N PHE A 58 -3.03 -0.72 -8.22
CA PHE A 58 -1.99 0.30 -8.25
C PHE A 58 -1.03 0.10 -9.41
N GLU A 59 -0.52 -1.13 -9.60
CA GLU A 59 0.38 -1.48 -10.69
C GLU A 59 -0.29 -1.24 -12.05
N ARG A 60 -1.56 -1.64 -12.19
CA ARG A 60 -2.32 -1.44 -13.41
C ARG A 60 -2.50 0.04 -13.76
N ILE A 61 -2.83 0.90 -12.79
CA ILE A 61 -2.91 2.35 -13.00
C ILE A 61 -1.54 2.95 -13.32
N ALA A 62 -0.48 2.52 -12.62
CA ALA A 62 0.88 3.02 -12.84
C ALA A 62 1.39 2.68 -14.25
N MET A 63 1.12 1.46 -14.74
CA MET A 63 1.47 1.03 -16.08
C MET A 63 0.77 1.86 -17.15
N GLU A 64 -0.55 2.08 -17.00
CA GLU A 64 -1.32 2.91 -17.94
C GLU A 64 -0.86 4.37 -17.91
N ALA A 65 -0.63 4.93 -16.73
CA ALA A 65 -0.10 6.29 -16.59
C ALA A 65 1.28 6.45 -17.25
N ALA A 66 2.17 5.47 -17.08
CA ALA A 66 3.47 5.45 -17.75
C ALA A 66 3.35 5.31 -19.28
N SER A 67 2.36 4.55 -19.77
CA SER A 67 2.03 4.49 -21.20
C SER A 67 1.62 5.86 -21.73
N ILE A 68 0.70 6.55 -21.05
CA ILE A 68 0.21 7.88 -21.44
C ILE A 68 1.34 8.92 -21.47
N VAL A 69 2.23 8.91 -20.47
CA VAL A 69 3.39 9.82 -20.42
C VAL A 69 4.30 9.62 -21.62
N ARG A 70 4.57 8.35 -22.00
CA ARG A 70 5.37 8.00 -23.18
C ARG A 70 4.69 8.43 -24.48
N CYS A 71 3.38 8.20 -24.63
CA CYS A 71 2.61 8.66 -25.78
C CYS A 71 2.68 10.18 -25.96
N ASN A 72 2.63 10.92 -24.85
CA ASN A 72 2.70 12.39 -24.86
C ASN A 72 4.13 12.94 -24.94
N LYS A 73 5.16 12.09 -25.04
CA LYS A 73 6.60 12.46 -25.05
C LYS A 73 7.01 13.33 -23.86
N LYS A 74 6.34 13.18 -22.72
CA LYS A 74 6.69 13.89 -21.49
C LYS A 74 7.68 13.06 -20.66
N ARG A 75 8.48 13.74 -19.83
CA ARG A 75 9.41 13.08 -18.89
C ARG A 75 8.88 12.99 -17.46
N THR A 76 7.80 13.72 -17.17
CA THR A 76 7.22 13.83 -15.82
C THR A 76 5.79 13.32 -15.83
N LEU A 77 5.44 12.50 -14.84
CA LEU A 77 4.09 12.02 -14.59
C LEU A 77 3.34 13.06 -13.74
N GLY A 78 2.28 13.65 -14.29
CA GLY A 78 1.45 14.64 -13.61
C GLY A 78 0.10 14.07 -13.16
N ALA A 79 -0.66 14.87 -12.41
CA ALA A 79 -1.99 14.50 -11.95
C ALA A 79 -2.96 14.21 -13.11
N ARG A 80 -2.80 14.91 -14.24
CA ARG A 80 -3.64 14.73 -15.44
C ARG A 80 -3.45 13.34 -16.06
N GLU A 81 -2.22 12.86 -16.15
CA GLU A 81 -1.93 11.53 -16.69
C GLU A 81 -2.47 10.42 -15.78
N VAL A 82 -2.41 10.61 -14.46
CA VAL A 82 -3.04 9.69 -13.49
C VAL A 82 -4.56 9.69 -13.62
N GLN A 83 -5.20 10.86 -13.73
CA GLN A 83 -6.65 10.96 -13.91
C GLN A 83 -7.13 10.24 -15.17
N THR A 84 -6.39 10.37 -16.28
CA THR A 84 -6.72 9.64 -17.51
C THR A 84 -6.51 8.13 -17.34
N ALA A 85 -5.42 7.69 -16.71
CA ALA A 85 -5.18 6.27 -16.44
C ALA A 85 -6.31 5.64 -15.60
N VAL A 86 -6.81 6.35 -14.58
CA VAL A 86 -7.92 5.88 -13.74
C VAL A 86 -9.19 5.65 -14.56
N ARG A 87 -9.50 6.53 -15.53
CA ARG A 87 -10.64 6.36 -16.44
C ARG A 87 -10.51 5.16 -17.37
N LEU A 88 -9.29 4.75 -17.70
CA LEU A 88 -9.03 3.59 -18.56
C LEU A 88 -9.08 2.27 -17.78
N VAL A 89 -8.61 2.26 -16.53
CA VAL A 89 -8.52 1.04 -15.72
C VAL A 89 -9.86 0.69 -15.06
N LEU A 90 -10.64 1.68 -14.64
CA LEU A 90 -11.86 1.45 -13.87
C LEU A 90 -13.13 1.55 -14.74
N PRO A 91 -14.18 0.75 -14.43
CA PRO A 91 -15.51 0.92 -15.01
C PRO A 91 -16.08 2.34 -14.79
N ALA A 92 -16.95 2.77 -15.68
CA ALA A 92 -17.44 4.16 -15.75
C ALA A 92 -17.98 4.71 -14.42
N GLU A 93 -18.81 3.97 -13.69
CA GLU A 93 -19.35 4.43 -12.40
C GLU A 93 -18.27 4.55 -11.32
N LEU A 94 -17.38 3.56 -11.20
CA LEU A 94 -16.28 3.60 -10.23
C LEU A 94 -15.28 4.70 -10.54
N ALA A 95 -15.02 4.96 -11.82
CA ALA A 95 -14.13 6.02 -12.27
C ALA A 95 -14.63 7.41 -11.84
N LYS A 96 -15.95 7.67 -11.91
CA LYS A 96 -16.53 8.96 -11.49
C LYS A 96 -16.24 9.26 -10.02
N HIS A 97 -16.50 8.30 -9.14
CA HIS A 97 -16.26 8.45 -7.71
C HIS A 97 -14.76 8.57 -7.39
N ALA A 98 -13.92 7.72 -8.01
CA ALA A 98 -12.47 7.76 -7.80
C ALA A 98 -11.86 9.11 -8.20
N MET A 99 -12.33 9.71 -9.30
CA MET A 99 -11.86 11.02 -9.74
C MET A 99 -12.30 12.16 -8.81
N ALA A 100 -13.54 12.11 -8.30
CA ALA A 100 -14.04 13.11 -7.37
C ALA A 100 -13.20 13.12 -6.08
N GLU A 101 -12.94 11.94 -5.51
CA GLU A 101 -12.09 11.79 -4.32
C GLU A 101 -10.64 12.20 -4.60
N GLY A 102 -10.08 11.80 -5.76
CA GLY A 102 -8.73 12.19 -6.15
C GLY A 102 -8.54 13.70 -6.27
N THR A 103 -9.51 14.40 -6.88
CA THR A 103 -9.45 15.86 -7.03
C THR A 103 -9.55 16.55 -5.66
N LYS A 104 -10.44 16.06 -4.78
CA LYS A 104 -10.57 16.57 -3.41
C LYS A 104 -9.27 16.42 -2.63
N ALA A 105 -8.60 15.27 -2.76
CA ALA A 105 -7.32 15.03 -2.10
C ALA A 105 -6.22 16.01 -2.57
N VAL A 106 -6.11 16.25 -3.88
CA VAL A 106 -5.13 17.19 -4.45
C VAL A 106 -5.38 18.62 -3.96
N SER A 107 -6.64 19.06 -3.92
CA SER A 107 -7.00 20.39 -3.43
C SER A 107 -6.69 20.57 -1.94
N ASN A 108 -6.84 19.52 -1.12
CA ASN A 108 -6.50 19.57 0.30
C ASN A 108 -4.99 19.63 0.56
N THR A 109 -4.17 19.06 -0.33
CA THR A 109 -2.70 19.11 -0.20
C THR A 109 -2.07 20.44 -0.61
N CYS A 110 -2.79 21.28 -1.38
CA CYS A 110 -2.30 22.58 -1.84
C CYS A 110 -2.71 23.75 -0.89
N ARG A 111 -3.06 23.44 0.36
CA ARG A 111 -3.51 24.41 1.36
C ARG A 111 -2.47 24.63 2.45
#